data_AF-A0A3N7H3P0-F1
#
_entry.id   AF-A0A3N7H3P0-F1
#
_cell.length_a   1.000
_cell.length_b   1.000
_cell.length_c   1.000
_cell.angle_alpha   90.00
_cell.angle_beta   90.00
_cell.angle_gamma   90.00
#
_symmetry.space_group_name_H-M   'P 1'
#
loop_
_entity.id
_entity.type
_entity.pdbx_description
1 polymer ?
#
loop_
_entity_poly.entity_id
_entity_poly.type
_entity_poly.pdbx_seq_one_letter_code
_entity_poly.pdbx_strand_id
1 'polypeptide(L)'
;MQTIHLTMKIPLFTLFFFMPLLTMPSSINTGLVSGRCPSDQQSLLLQLKKTLLFNESMSTKLVTWNPSSDCCEWRGISCDIGGLNRVIGLDLSNESITGGLDDSSGLFSLQFLQSLNLSFNSFSTALPVGFANLTDLISLNLSSAGFTGQIPNDISKLTKLVSLDLSALSFPGSPALKLKKPNFATLVQNLTHLTELLLDGVNISAHGND
;
A
#
# COMPACT_ATOMS: atom_id res chain seq x y z
N MET A 1 -48.35 11.99 91.14
CA MET A 1 -47.14 12.54 91.79
C MET A 1 -45.94 11.98 91.05
N GLN A 2 -44.90 12.80 90.84
CA GLN A 2 -43.64 12.53 90.14
C GLN A 2 -43.67 12.50 88.61
N THR A 3 -43.31 13.65 88.05
CA THR A 3 -42.87 13.88 86.67
C THR A 3 -41.57 13.11 86.42
N ILE A 4 -41.58 12.22 85.44
CA ILE A 4 -40.41 11.47 84.98
C ILE A 4 -39.69 12.31 83.92
N HIS A 5 -38.42 12.61 84.16
CA HIS A 5 -37.53 13.28 83.22
C HIS A 5 -37.13 12.29 82.11
N LEU A 6 -37.63 12.48 80.89
CA LEU A 6 -37.17 11.75 79.70
C LEU A 6 -36.46 12.72 78.77
N THR A 7 -35.13 12.60 78.69
CA THR A 7 -34.28 13.31 77.73
C THR A 7 -34.45 12.68 76.35
N MET A 8 -35.18 13.33 75.46
CA MET A 8 -35.26 12.96 74.04
C MET A 8 -34.02 13.48 73.30
N LYS A 9 -33.22 12.55 72.76
CA LYS A 9 -32.12 12.83 71.83
C LYS A 9 -32.70 13.05 70.42
N ILE A 10 -32.48 14.23 69.86
CA ILE A 10 -32.87 14.60 68.49
C ILE A 10 -31.79 14.08 67.53
N PRO A 11 -32.11 13.22 66.54
CA PRO A 11 -31.12 12.82 65.54
C PRO A 11 -30.96 13.93 64.49
N LEU A 12 -29.70 14.19 64.15
CA LEU A 12 -29.22 15.22 63.23
C LEU A 12 -29.74 14.92 61.80
N PHE A 13 -30.63 15.76 61.27
CA PHE A 13 -30.96 15.77 59.84
C PHE A 13 -29.76 16.33 59.07
N THR A 14 -29.09 15.49 58.28
CA THR A 14 -28.04 15.92 57.37
C THR A 14 -28.66 16.68 56.19
N LEU A 15 -28.36 17.98 56.12
CA LEU A 15 -28.72 18.84 55.00
C LEU A 15 -27.88 18.42 53.78
N PHE A 16 -28.46 17.67 52.84
CA PHE A 16 -27.83 17.41 51.54
C PHE A 16 -27.81 18.72 50.73
N PHE A 17 -26.72 19.46 50.84
CA PHE A 17 -26.45 20.58 49.93
C PHE A 17 -26.15 19.97 48.55
N PHE A 18 -27.05 20.17 47.60
CA PHE A 18 -26.78 19.94 46.17
C PHE A 18 -25.69 20.92 45.72
N MET A 19 -24.45 20.46 45.65
CA MET A 19 -23.39 21.17 44.92
C MET A 19 -23.63 20.97 43.41
N PRO A 20 -23.70 22.03 42.59
CA PRO A 20 -23.81 21.89 41.15
C PRO A 20 -22.50 21.31 40.62
N LEU A 21 -22.60 20.18 39.92
CA LEU A 21 -21.47 19.52 39.27
C LEU A 21 -20.97 20.44 38.14
N LEU A 22 -19.87 21.14 38.39
CA LEU A 22 -19.09 21.83 37.36
C LEU A 22 -18.55 20.77 36.40
N THR A 23 -19.31 20.46 35.35
CA THR A 23 -18.81 19.67 34.23
C THR A 23 -17.80 20.53 33.49
N MET A 24 -16.52 20.28 33.74
CA MET A 24 -15.46 20.79 32.87
C MET A 24 -15.75 20.28 31.46
N PRO A 25 -15.82 21.15 30.43
CA PRO A 25 -15.88 20.67 29.07
C PRO A 25 -14.59 19.88 28.83
N SER A 26 -14.72 18.56 28.68
CA SER A 26 -13.64 17.74 28.18
C SER A 26 -13.41 18.17 26.74
N SER A 27 -12.44 19.07 26.54
CA SER A 27 -11.86 19.30 25.23
C SER A 27 -11.31 17.96 24.78
N ILE A 28 -12.07 17.24 23.94
CA ILE A 28 -11.47 16.17 23.15
C ILE A 28 -10.51 16.92 22.23
N ASN A 29 -9.24 16.93 22.62
CA ASN A 29 -8.17 17.31 21.75
C ASN A 29 -8.18 16.25 20.65
N THR A 30 -8.91 16.50 19.57
CA THR A 30 -8.66 15.83 18.29
C THR A 30 -7.36 16.39 17.74
N GLY A 31 -6.28 16.26 18.52
CA GLY A 31 -4.94 16.35 18.01
C GLY A 31 -4.85 15.19 17.04
N LEU A 32 -4.82 15.50 15.75
CA LEU A 32 -4.39 14.56 14.73
C LEU A 32 -3.04 14.03 15.23
N VAL A 33 -2.99 12.80 15.72
CA VAL A 33 -1.72 12.15 15.97
C VAL A 33 -1.14 11.93 14.58
N SER A 34 -0.34 12.87 14.10
CA SER A 34 0.51 12.64 12.94
C SER A 34 1.48 11.54 13.34
N GLY A 35 1.07 10.29 13.11
CA GLY A 35 1.94 9.14 13.27
C GLY A 35 3.13 9.29 12.32
N ARG A 36 4.32 8.85 12.73
CA ARG A 36 5.40 8.71 11.76
C ARG A 36 5.18 7.48 10.90
N CYS A 37 5.84 7.41 9.75
CA CYS A 37 5.93 6.16 8.98
C CYS A 37 6.31 4.98 9.91
N PRO A 38 5.57 3.85 9.86
CA PRO A 38 5.92 2.64 10.61
C PRO A 38 7.34 2.16 10.30
N SER A 39 8.12 1.87 11.35
CA SER A 39 9.55 1.54 11.22
C SER A 39 9.80 0.27 10.41
N ASP A 40 8.88 -0.69 10.46
CA ASP A 40 8.90 -1.92 9.66
C ASP A 40 8.77 -1.60 8.16
N GLN A 41 7.85 -0.71 7.79
CA GLN A 41 7.66 -0.31 6.39
C GLN A 41 8.84 0.53 5.88
N GLN A 42 9.36 1.43 6.70
CA GLN A 42 10.59 2.16 6.38
C GLN A 42 11.77 1.21 6.13
N SER A 43 11.93 0.18 6.98
CA SER A 43 12.97 -0.85 6.81
C SER A 43 12.80 -1.63 5.51
N LEU A 44 11.58 -2.06 5.17
CA LEU A 44 11.28 -2.75 3.91
C LEU A 44 11.61 -1.90 2.67
N LEU A 45 11.30 -0.61 2.72
CA LEU A 45 11.65 0.34 1.65
C LEU A 45 13.17 0.51 1.51
N LEU A 46 13.90 0.63 2.62
CA LEU A 46 15.36 0.70 2.59
C LEU A 46 16.00 -0.60 2.08
N GLN A 47 15.43 -1.76 2.45
CA GLN A 47 15.84 -3.05 1.91
C GLN A 47 15.59 -3.12 0.39
N LEU A 48 14.41 -2.70 -0.07
CA LEU A 48 14.08 -2.60 -1.49
C LEU A 48 15.11 -1.72 -2.23
N LYS A 49 15.36 -0.49 -1.75
CA LYS A 49 16.36 0.40 -2.36
C LYS A 49 17.73 -0.25 -2.47
N LYS A 50 18.14 -1.02 -1.46
CA LYS A 50 19.44 -1.71 -1.43
C LYS A 50 19.53 -2.84 -2.46
N THR A 51 18.44 -3.53 -2.76
CA THR A 51 18.45 -4.65 -3.73
C THR A 51 18.31 -4.19 -5.17
N LEU A 52 17.63 -3.07 -5.41
CA LEU A 52 17.42 -2.54 -6.76
C LEU A 52 18.74 -2.14 -7.42
N LEU A 53 18.87 -2.54 -8.69
CA LEU A 53 19.95 -2.08 -9.57
C LEU A 53 19.42 -0.89 -10.35
N PHE A 54 19.91 0.32 -10.08
CA PHE A 54 19.46 1.53 -10.74
C PHE A 54 20.61 2.52 -10.94
N ASN A 55 20.45 3.46 -11.89
CA ASN A 55 21.44 4.50 -12.12
C ASN A 55 21.20 5.67 -11.16
N GLU A 56 22.06 5.80 -10.14
CA GLU A 56 21.97 6.88 -9.15
C GLU A 56 22.01 8.29 -9.77
N SER A 57 22.77 8.49 -10.85
CA SER A 57 22.85 9.82 -11.50
C SER A 57 21.56 10.23 -12.21
N MET A 58 20.70 9.27 -12.57
CA MET A 58 19.44 9.49 -13.27
C MET A 58 18.21 9.33 -12.38
N SER A 59 18.37 8.72 -11.20
CA SER A 59 17.31 8.60 -10.21
C SER A 59 16.92 9.97 -9.66
N THR A 60 15.61 10.18 -9.53
CA THR A 60 15.03 11.42 -9.00
C THR A 60 14.34 11.22 -7.66
N LYS A 61 14.00 9.97 -7.34
CA LYS A 61 13.26 9.56 -6.14
C LYS A 61 14.15 8.77 -5.19
N LEU A 62 14.66 7.61 -5.60
CA LEU A 62 15.42 6.68 -4.73
C LEU A 62 16.63 7.34 -4.08
N VAL A 63 17.39 8.17 -4.81
CA VAL A 63 18.55 8.90 -4.25
C VAL A 63 18.17 9.87 -3.14
N THR A 64 16.93 10.33 -3.08
CA THR A 64 16.46 11.27 -2.04
C THR A 64 16.03 10.59 -0.74
N TRP A 65 15.87 9.26 -0.74
CA TRP A 65 15.43 8.52 0.43
C TRP A 65 16.50 8.56 1.52
N ASN A 66 16.15 9.17 2.65
CA ASN A 66 17.03 9.41 3.79
C ASN A 66 16.52 8.65 5.02
N PRO A 67 17.27 7.66 5.55
CA PRO A 67 16.89 6.90 6.74
C PRO A 67 16.60 7.76 7.99
N SER A 68 17.14 8.98 8.05
CA SER A 68 16.95 9.90 9.17
C SER A 68 15.66 10.71 9.11
N SER A 69 14.94 10.70 7.97
CA SER A 69 13.65 11.40 7.81
C SER A 69 12.48 10.43 7.79
N ASP A 70 11.26 10.97 7.90
CA ASP A 70 10.05 10.16 7.79
C ASP A 70 9.90 9.61 6.36
N CYS A 71 9.62 8.31 6.23
CA CYS A 71 9.48 7.68 4.93
C CYS A 71 8.29 8.23 4.13
N CYS A 72 7.24 8.72 4.83
CA CYS A 72 6.09 9.32 4.18
C CYS A 72 6.40 10.67 3.52
N GLU A 73 7.57 11.25 3.79
CA GLU A 73 8.07 12.46 3.13
C GLU A 73 8.99 12.14 1.93
N TRP A 74 9.36 10.87 1.74
CA TRP A 74 10.23 10.49 0.64
C TRP A 74 9.51 10.61 -0.70
N ARG A 75 10.24 11.09 -1.72
CA ARG A 75 9.69 11.15 -3.09
C ARG A 75 9.28 9.76 -3.57
N GLY A 76 8.10 9.71 -4.18
CA GLY A 76 7.53 8.46 -4.66
C GLY A 76 6.82 7.64 -3.59
N ILE A 77 6.73 8.10 -2.34
CA ILE A 77 5.99 7.42 -1.28
C ILE A 77 4.71 8.18 -0.96
N SER A 78 3.61 7.45 -0.79
CA SER A 78 2.34 7.99 -0.30
C SER A 78 1.86 7.17 0.88
N CYS A 79 1.44 7.85 1.94
CA CYS A 79 0.93 7.24 3.15
C CYS A 79 -0.54 7.59 3.38
N ASP A 80 -1.24 6.72 4.11
CA ASP A 80 -2.60 6.94 4.63
C ASP A 80 -2.59 8.05 5.70
N ILE A 81 -2.74 9.30 5.27
CA ILE A 81 -2.81 10.48 6.12
C ILE A 81 -4.18 10.53 6.80
N GLY A 82 -4.19 10.48 8.14
CA GLY A 82 -5.42 10.45 8.96
C GLY A 82 -5.79 9.05 9.45
N GLY A 83 -5.13 8.01 8.93
CA GLY A 83 -5.13 6.67 9.50
C GLY A 83 -3.87 6.40 10.33
N LEU A 84 -3.14 5.33 9.97
CA LEU A 84 -1.94 4.87 10.69
C LEU A 84 -0.62 5.27 9.99
N ASN A 85 -0.66 6.19 9.02
CA ASN A 85 0.49 6.60 8.20
C ASN A 85 1.27 5.43 7.57
N ARG A 86 0.53 4.38 7.19
CA ARG A 86 1.06 3.23 6.46
C ARG A 86 1.28 3.62 5.00
N VAL A 87 2.30 3.05 4.37
CA VAL A 87 2.61 3.18 2.95
C VAL A 87 1.51 2.51 2.14
N ILE A 88 0.78 3.33 1.38
CA ILE A 88 -0.29 2.91 0.49
C ILE A 88 0.05 3.14 -0.99
N GLY A 89 1.05 3.98 -1.26
CA GLY A 89 1.50 4.25 -2.63
C GLY A 89 3.02 4.21 -2.74
N LEU A 90 3.50 3.56 -3.79
CA LEU A 90 4.90 3.53 -4.17
C LEU A 90 5.02 3.80 -5.68
N ASP A 91 5.64 4.92 -6.02
CA ASP A 91 5.98 5.32 -7.38
C ASP A 91 7.50 5.33 -7.55
N LEU A 92 8.00 4.32 -8.27
CA LEU A 92 9.37 4.21 -8.74
C LEU A 92 9.44 4.26 -10.27
N SER A 93 8.47 4.94 -10.89
CA SER A 93 8.49 5.13 -12.34
C SER A 93 9.73 5.93 -12.77
N ASN A 94 10.30 5.58 -13.93
CA ASN A 94 11.41 6.30 -14.54
C ASN A 94 12.62 6.49 -13.59
N GLU A 95 12.98 5.46 -12.84
CA GLU A 95 14.14 5.49 -11.92
C GLU A 95 15.37 4.78 -12.51
N SER A 96 15.34 4.47 -13.81
CA SER A 96 16.42 3.74 -14.51
C SER A 96 16.78 2.41 -13.84
N ILE A 97 15.77 1.71 -13.30
CA ILE A 97 15.95 0.41 -12.65
C ILE A 97 16.14 -0.66 -13.71
N THR A 98 17.18 -1.48 -13.59
CA THR A 98 17.53 -2.54 -14.56
C THR A 98 17.44 -3.95 -13.97
N GLY A 99 17.20 -4.07 -12.66
CA GLY A 99 17.10 -5.36 -11.99
C GLY A 99 16.97 -5.24 -10.47
N GLY A 100 17.20 -6.35 -9.76
CA GLY A 100 17.14 -6.37 -8.30
C GLY A 100 15.74 -6.53 -7.69
N LEU A 101 14.77 -6.94 -8.53
CA LEU A 101 13.41 -7.27 -8.12
C LEU A 101 13.14 -8.76 -8.34
N ASP A 102 13.30 -9.55 -7.28
CA ASP A 102 12.98 -10.98 -7.22
C ASP A 102 11.89 -11.24 -6.15
N ASP A 103 11.43 -12.49 -6.03
CA ASP A 103 10.36 -12.89 -5.10
C ASP A 103 10.68 -12.63 -3.61
N SER A 104 11.96 -12.42 -3.26
CA SER A 104 12.40 -12.10 -1.89
C SER A 104 12.44 -10.59 -1.60
N SER A 105 12.11 -9.76 -2.59
CA SER A 105 12.12 -8.31 -2.47
C SER A 105 11.23 -7.80 -1.34
N GLY A 106 11.74 -6.82 -0.59
CA GLY A 106 10.99 -6.11 0.46
C GLY A 106 9.71 -5.44 -0.06
N LEU A 107 9.61 -5.18 -1.38
CA LEU A 107 8.40 -4.68 -2.04
C LEU A 107 7.18 -5.54 -1.68
N PHE A 108 7.31 -6.86 -1.80
CA PHE A 108 6.19 -7.80 -1.65
C PHE A 108 5.76 -8.02 -0.19
N SER A 109 6.41 -7.34 0.75
CA SER A 109 6.04 -7.32 2.17
C SER A 109 5.28 -6.04 2.56
N LEU A 110 5.11 -5.07 1.64
CA LEU A 110 4.31 -3.86 1.86
C LEU A 110 2.81 -4.18 1.69
N GLN A 111 2.23 -4.90 2.64
CA GLN A 111 0.89 -5.49 2.52
C GLN A 111 -0.25 -4.47 2.38
N PHE A 112 -0.05 -3.22 2.78
CA PHE A 112 -1.04 -2.14 2.70
C PHE A 112 -0.97 -1.34 1.39
N LEU A 113 -0.09 -1.74 0.47
CA LEU A 113 0.11 -1.02 -0.78
C LEU A 113 -1.14 -1.11 -1.67
N GLN A 114 -1.68 0.04 -2.03
CA GLN A 114 -2.86 0.20 -2.88
C GLN A 114 -2.50 0.68 -4.29
N SER A 115 -1.39 1.41 -4.44
CA SER A 115 -0.91 1.90 -5.73
C SER A 115 0.57 1.57 -5.89
N LEU A 116 0.91 0.90 -6.98
CA LEU A 116 2.29 0.60 -7.35
C LEU A 116 2.56 1.01 -8.79
N ASN A 117 3.54 1.89 -8.98
CA ASN A 117 4.00 2.31 -10.29
C ASN A 117 5.50 1.99 -10.45
N LEU A 118 5.81 1.07 -11.36
CA LEU A 118 7.17 0.70 -11.77
C LEU A 118 7.43 1.04 -13.26
N SER A 119 6.56 1.83 -13.88
CA SER A 119 6.61 2.13 -15.31
C SER A 119 7.91 2.80 -15.75
N PHE A 120 8.22 2.69 -17.03
CA PHE A 120 9.41 3.33 -17.64
C PHE A 120 10.74 2.95 -16.95
N ASN A 121 10.88 1.68 -16.58
CA ASN A 121 12.14 1.07 -16.13
C ASN A 121 12.56 -0.03 -17.14
N SER A 122 13.64 -0.77 -16.83
CA SER A 122 14.30 -1.70 -17.77
C SER A 122 14.65 -3.05 -17.12
N PHE A 123 13.74 -3.65 -16.33
CA PHE A 123 14.00 -4.83 -15.51
C PHE A 123 14.56 -6.04 -16.27
N SER A 124 14.21 -6.23 -17.55
CA SER A 124 14.72 -7.31 -18.43
C SER A 124 14.56 -8.73 -17.85
N THR A 125 13.64 -8.92 -16.92
CA THR A 125 13.36 -10.17 -16.20
C THR A 125 11.89 -10.57 -16.34
N ALA A 126 11.53 -11.76 -15.85
CA ALA A 126 10.14 -12.16 -15.68
C ALA A 126 9.48 -11.43 -14.50
N LEU A 127 8.15 -11.33 -14.50
CA LEU A 127 7.40 -10.83 -13.35
C LEU A 127 7.53 -11.81 -12.17
N PRO A 128 7.97 -11.37 -10.99
CA PRO A 128 7.97 -12.19 -9.78
C PRO A 128 6.55 -12.63 -9.39
N VAL A 129 6.39 -13.84 -8.85
CA VAL A 129 5.10 -14.30 -8.31
C VAL A 129 4.72 -13.53 -7.05
N GLY A 130 5.70 -12.91 -6.36
CA GLY A 130 5.51 -12.08 -5.18
C GLY A 130 4.55 -10.91 -5.35
N PHE A 131 4.29 -10.44 -6.58
CA PHE A 131 3.25 -9.42 -6.84
C PHE A 131 1.89 -9.83 -6.25
N ALA A 132 1.59 -11.12 -6.23
CA ALA A 132 0.34 -11.65 -5.69
C ALA A 132 0.17 -11.49 -4.17
N ASN A 133 1.24 -11.14 -3.45
CA ASN A 133 1.17 -10.84 -2.01
C ASN A 133 0.64 -9.44 -1.72
N LEU A 134 0.58 -8.56 -2.72
CA LEU A 134 0.11 -7.17 -2.58
C LEU A 134 -1.42 -7.11 -2.74
N THR A 135 -2.13 -7.87 -1.92
CA THR A 135 -3.58 -8.12 -2.07
C THR A 135 -4.47 -6.89 -1.90
N ASP A 136 -3.92 -5.79 -1.38
CA ASP A 136 -4.60 -4.50 -1.24
C ASP A 136 -4.47 -3.59 -2.48
N LEU A 137 -3.74 -4.01 -3.52
CA LEU A 137 -3.56 -3.23 -4.75
C LEU A 137 -4.88 -2.93 -5.45
N ILE A 138 -5.05 -1.65 -5.76
CA ILE A 138 -6.13 -1.05 -6.55
C ILE A 138 -5.60 -0.64 -7.94
N SER A 139 -4.35 -0.13 -8.00
CA SER A 139 -3.70 0.26 -9.24
C SER A 139 -2.30 -0.34 -9.34
N LEU A 140 -2.03 -1.00 -10.46
CA LEU A 140 -0.73 -1.57 -10.79
C LEU A 140 -0.30 -1.12 -12.18
N ASN A 141 0.74 -0.29 -12.25
CA ASN A 141 1.32 0.17 -13.51
C ASN A 141 2.74 -0.39 -13.70
N LEU A 142 2.88 -1.30 -14.65
CA LEU A 142 4.14 -1.90 -15.08
C LEU A 142 4.47 -1.54 -16.54
N SER A 143 3.83 -0.50 -17.07
CA SER A 143 3.96 -0.12 -18.48
C SER A 143 5.39 0.21 -18.83
N SER A 144 5.86 -0.31 -19.97
CA SER A 144 7.21 -0.08 -20.48
C SER A 144 8.30 -0.27 -19.42
N ALA A 145 8.12 -1.22 -18.49
CA ALA A 145 9.09 -1.52 -17.43
C ALA A 145 10.13 -2.59 -17.84
N GLY A 146 10.04 -3.11 -19.06
CA GLY A 146 10.98 -4.11 -19.59
C GLY A 146 10.80 -5.51 -19.01
N PHE A 147 9.66 -5.82 -18.37
CA PHE A 147 9.33 -7.20 -17.99
C PHE A 147 9.03 -8.05 -19.23
N THR A 148 9.37 -9.33 -19.15
CA THR A 148 9.27 -10.27 -20.28
C THR A 148 8.71 -11.62 -19.82
N GLY A 149 8.39 -12.50 -20.78
CA GLY A 149 7.97 -13.87 -20.45
C GLY A 149 6.49 -13.97 -20.06
N GLN A 150 6.10 -15.08 -19.42
CA GLN A 150 4.71 -15.35 -19.09
C GLN A 150 4.27 -14.52 -17.87
N ILE A 151 3.14 -13.82 -17.99
CA ILE A 151 2.48 -13.20 -16.84
C ILE A 151 2.06 -14.31 -15.87
N PRO A 152 2.49 -14.29 -14.60
CA PRO A 152 2.13 -15.31 -13.62
C PRO A 152 0.62 -15.37 -13.39
N ASN A 153 0.07 -16.58 -13.28
CA ASN A 153 -1.36 -16.78 -12.99
C ASN A 153 -1.76 -16.12 -11.66
N ASP A 154 -0.82 -16.06 -10.71
CA ASP A 154 -1.00 -15.47 -9.38
C ASP A 154 -1.40 -14.00 -9.40
N ILE A 155 -1.17 -13.27 -10.50
CA ILE A 155 -1.65 -11.88 -10.65
C ILE A 155 -3.18 -11.79 -10.49
N SER A 156 -3.90 -12.88 -10.79
CA SER A 156 -5.36 -12.96 -10.61
C SER A 156 -5.81 -12.98 -9.14
N LYS A 157 -4.90 -13.14 -8.18
CA LYS A 157 -5.18 -13.01 -6.74
C LYS A 157 -5.39 -11.55 -6.31
N LEU A 158 -4.98 -10.60 -7.13
CA LEU A 158 -5.13 -9.16 -6.88
C LEU A 158 -6.56 -8.67 -7.16
N THR A 159 -7.53 -9.30 -6.48
CA THR A 159 -8.97 -9.15 -6.73
C THR A 159 -9.55 -7.76 -6.47
N LYS A 160 -8.78 -6.87 -5.83
CA LYS A 160 -9.11 -5.45 -5.61
C LYS A 160 -8.64 -4.53 -6.75
N LEU A 161 -7.89 -5.04 -7.73
CA LEU A 161 -7.42 -4.23 -8.85
C LEU A 161 -8.58 -3.62 -9.62
N VAL A 162 -8.47 -2.31 -9.83
CA VAL A 162 -9.34 -1.48 -10.66
C VAL A 162 -8.63 -1.07 -11.95
N SER A 163 -7.32 -0.82 -11.88
CA SER A 163 -6.48 -0.46 -13.02
C SER A 163 -5.24 -1.33 -13.09
N LEU A 164 -5.02 -1.96 -14.25
CA LEU A 164 -3.85 -2.79 -14.55
C LEU A 164 -3.26 -2.38 -15.91
N ASP A 165 -2.03 -1.88 -15.87
CA ASP A 165 -1.28 -1.52 -17.07
C ASP A 165 -0.04 -2.40 -17.20
N LEU A 166 -0.05 -3.28 -18.21
CA LEU A 166 1.07 -4.15 -18.59
C LEU A 166 1.59 -3.80 -19.99
N SER A 167 1.21 -2.65 -20.51
CA SER A 167 1.54 -2.25 -21.88
C SER A 167 3.05 -2.07 -22.08
N ALA A 168 3.50 -2.23 -23.31
CA ALA A 168 4.89 -1.99 -23.70
C ALA A 168 4.94 -1.37 -25.09
N LEU A 169 5.94 -0.52 -25.32
CA LEU A 169 6.27 -0.08 -26.67
C LEU A 169 6.73 -1.30 -27.49
N SER A 170 5.91 -1.71 -28.47
CA SER A 170 6.22 -2.86 -29.31
C SER A 170 7.12 -2.45 -30.47
N PHE A 171 8.33 -3.01 -30.54
CA PHE A 171 9.16 -2.96 -31.74
C PHE A 171 9.40 -4.41 -32.22
N PRO A 172 9.56 -4.66 -33.54
CA PRO A 172 9.81 -6.01 -34.04
C PRO A 172 11.01 -6.67 -33.33
N GLY A 173 10.79 -7.84 -32.72
CA GLY A 173 11.84 -8.59 -32.03
C GLY A 173 12.08 -8.22 -30.55
N SER A 174 11.40 -7.20 -30.01
CA SER A 174 11.50 -6.90 -28.57
C SER A 174 10.90 -8.02 -27.73
N PRO A 175 11.57 -8.48 -26.66
CA PRO A 175 10.97 -9.45 -25.75
C PRO A 175 9.75 -8.82 -25.07
N ALA A 176 8.63 -9.55 -25.08
CA ALA A 176 7.35 -9.07 -24.62
C ALA A 176 6.78 -9.97 -23.52
N LEU A 177 5.92 -9.39 -22.68
CA LEU A 177 5.03 -10.15 -21.82
C LEU A 177 4.10 -11.02 -22.67
N LYS A 178 3.76 -12.19 -22.12
CA LYS A 178 2.90 -13.20 -22.74
C LYS A 178 1.73 -13.46 -21.81
N LEU A 179 0.52 -13.40 -22.35
CA LEU A 179 -0.72 -13.76 -21.64
C LEU A 179 -1.33 -15.01 -22.27
N LYS A 180 -0.63 -16.14 -22.17
CA LYS A 180 -1.05 -17.40 -22.79
C LYS A 180 -1.61 -18.41 -21.78
N LYS A 181 -1.12 -18.39 -20.54
CA LYS A 181 -1.55 -19.30 -19.46
C LYS A 181 -1.85 -18.45 -18.21
N PRO A 182 -3.04 -18.56 -17.58
CA PRO A 182 -4.15 -19.44 -17.96
C PRO A 182 -4.77 -19.00 -19.29
N ASN A 183 -4.99 -17.69 -19.47
CA ASN A 183 -5.22 -16.93 -20.71
C ASN A 183 -5.85 -15.57 -20.33
N PHE A 184 -6.14 -14.73 -21.32
CA PHE A 184 -6.85 -13.46 -21.12
C PHE A 184 -8.23 -13.62 -20.47
N ALA A 185 -9.03 -14.61 -20.89
CA ALA A 185 -10.37 -14.81 -20.35
C ALA A 185 -10.36 -15.12 -18.85
N THR A 186 -9.44 -15.97 -18.39
CA THR A 186 -9.29 -16.26 -16.96
C THR A 186 -8.82 -15.04 -16.16
N LEU A 187 -7.95 -14.19 -16.74
CA LEU A 187 -7.50 -12.97 -16.07
C LEU A 187 -8.69 -12.04 -15.79
N VAL A 188 -9.50 -11.74 -16.81
CA VAL A 188 -10.65 -10.83 -16.67
C VAL A 188 -11.81 -11.44 -15.88
N GLN A 189 -11.95 -12.77 -15.88
CA GLN A 189 -12.94 -13.45 -15.03
C GLN A 189 -12.62 -13.34 -13.53
N ASN A 190 -11.34 -13.40 -13.16
CA ASN A 190 -10.92 -13.37 -11.77
C ASN A 190 -10.80 -11.94 -11.20
N LEU A 191 -10.40 -10.97 -12.03
CA LEU A 191 -10.25 -9.57 -11.64
C LEU A 191 -11.58 -8.81 -11.78
N THR A 192 -12.56 -9.14 -10.94
CA THR A 192 -13.96 -8.69 -11.08
C THR A 192 -14.18 -7.19 -10.88
N HIS A 193 -13.24 -6.47 -10.27
CA HIS A 193 -13.30 -5.00 -10.08
C HIS A 193 -12.54 -4.22 -11.16
N LEU A 194 -11.91 -4.91 -12.11
CA LEU A 194 -11.05 -4.28 -13.12
C LEU A 194 -11.89 -3.45 -14.09
N THR A 195 -11.62 -2.15 -14.14
CA THR A 195 -12.27 -1.20 -15.06
C THR A 195 -11.33 -0.72 -16.17
N GLU A 196 -10.03 -0.77 -15.93
CA GLU A 196 -9.00 -0.35 -16.87
C GLU A 196 -7.95 -1.46 -17.03
N LEU A 197 -7.76 -1.93 -18.26
CA LEU A 197 -6.79 -2.97 -18.60
C LEU A 197 -6.05 -2.57 -19.88
N LEU A 198 -4.78 -2.25 -19.76
CA LEU A 198 -3.92 -1.85 -20.88
C LEU A 198 -2.91 -2.96 -21.16
N LEU A 199 -2.98 -3.50 -22.37
CA LEU A 199 -2.19 -4.67 -22.82
C LEU A 199 -1.49 -4.44 -24.16
N ASP A 200 -1.35 -3.19 -24.59
CA ASP A 200 -0.65 -2.87 -25.85
C ASP A 200 0.76 -3.46 -25.84
N GLY A 201 1.16 -4.14 -26.91
CA GLY A 201 2.46 -4.82 -26.98
C GLY A 201 2.58 -6.14 -26.19
N VAL A 202 1.55 -6.57 -25.46
CA VAL A 202 1.50 -7.89 -24.81
C VAL A 202 1.12 -8.96 -25.83
N ASN A 203 1.82 -10.10 -25.83
CA ASN A 203 1.49 -11.23 -26.69
C ASN A 203 0.32 -12.04 -26.10
N ILE A 204 -0.89 -11.75 -26.60
CA ILE A 204 -2.15 -12.43 -26.26
C ILE A 204 -2.55 -13.37 -27.40
N SER A 205 -1.68 -14.29 -27.82
CA SER A 205 -2.09 -15.28 -28.84
C SER A 205 -3.06 -16.30 -28.23
N ALA A 206 -4.31 -16.31 -28.68
CA ALA A 206 -5.17 -17.49 -28.59
C ALA A 206 -4.71 -18.47 -29.66
N HIS A 207 -4.35 -19.71 -29.31
CA HIS A 207 -4.39 -20.75 -30.33
C HIS A 207 -5.87 -21.02 -30.61
N GLY A 208 -6.37 -20.45 -31.71
CA GLY A 208 -7.48 -21.06 -32.41
C GLY A 208 -6.99 -22.44 -32.86
N ASN A 209 -7.57 -23.49 -32.30
CA ASN A 209 -7.54 -24.77 -32.98
C ASN A 209 -8.49 -24.61 -34.17
N ASP A 210 -7.93 -24.36 -35.35
CA ASP A 210 -8.60 -24.64 -36.63
C ASP A 210 -8.72 -26.16 -36.83
#